data_AF-A0A365PB47-F1
#
_entry.id   AF-A0A365PB47-F1
#
_cell.length_a   1.000
_cell.length_b   1.000
_cell.length_c   1.000
_cell.angle_alpha   90.00
_cell.angle_beta   90.00
_cell.angle_gamma   90.00
#
_symmetry.space_group_name_H-M   'P 1'
#
loop_
_entity.id
_entity.type
_entity.pdbx_description
1 polymer ?
#
loop_
_entity_poly.entity_id
_entity_poly.type
_entity_poly.pdbx_seq_one_letter_code
_entity_poly.pdbx_strand_id
1 'polypeptide(L)'
;MTRKGDLLFSITAFLGSVAVVDEHHVGAFVSQHVALARLTGSSLDPNYVGYTMLSELGQRQLKEQAYGGTKVQLSLDDIRSIALLLPPKEEQTSIVSFLDSRCAQIDALIAKSTAMIETLREYRSALITNAVTGKIDVREAV
;
A
#
# COMPACT_ATOMS: atom_id res chain seq x y z
N MET A 1 1.50 -12.44 18.02
CA MET A 1 2.66 -11.82 17.37
C MET A 1 2.69 -12.17 15.90
N THR A 2 3.04 -11.19 15.06
CA THR A 2 3.19 -11.32 13.61
C THR A 2 4.42 -12.16 13.25
N ARG A 3 4.36 -12.81 12.08
CA ARG A 3 5.44 -13.55 11.43
C ARG A 3 5.55 -13.08 9.99
N LYS A 4 6.74 -13.23 9.39
CA LYS A 4 6.96 -12.95 7.97
C LYS A 4 5.93 -13.71 7.12
N GLY A 5 5.28 -13.01 6.20
CA GLY A 5 4.24 -13.58 5.34
C GLY A 5 2.85 -13.68 5.96
N ASP A 6 2.64 -13.22 7.20
CA ASP A 6 1.28 -13.00 7.71
C ASP A 6 0.62 -11.88 6.89
N LEU A 7 -0.66 -12.02 6.59
CA LEU A 7 -1.47 -10.95 5.99
C LEU A 7 -2.19 -10.16 7.07
N LEU A 8 -2.24 -8.85 6.90
CA LEU A 8 -2.94 -7.92 7.76
C LEU A 8 -4.08 -7.28 6.97
N PHE A 9 -5.30 -7.36 7.52
CA PHE A 9 -6.49 -6.74 6.94
C PHE A 9 -7.02 -5.70 7.91
N SER A 10 -7.25 -4.48 7.42
CA SER A 10 -8.00 -3.47 8.17
C SER A 10 -9.50 -3.80 8.12
N ILE A 11 -10.10 -4.00 9.29
CA ILE A 11 -11.48 -4.51 9.42
C ILE A 11 -12.52 -3.48 9.90
N THR A 12 -12.13 -2.24 10.24
CA THR A 12 -13.10 -1.21 10.69
C THR A 12 -12.95 0.18 10.06
N ALA A 13 -11.74 0.71 9.91
CA ALA A 13 -11.54 2.10 9.48
C ALA A 13 -11.30 2.18 7.96
N PHE A 14 -10.12 1.75 7.51
CA PHE A 14 -9.75 1.66 6.10
C PHE A 14 -10.09 0.28 5.56
N LEU A 15 -11.38 -0.04 5.55
CA LEU A 15 -11.87 -1.37 5.21
C LEU A 15 -11.40 -1.77 3.81
N GLY A 16 -10.79 -2.95 3.71
CA GLY A 16 -10.20 -3.45 2.46
C GLY A 16 -8.70 -3.19 2.31
N SER A 17 -8.07 -2.43 3.19
CA SER A 17 -6.60 -2.30 3.16
C SER A 17 -5.95 -3.62 3.58
N VAL A 18 -4.99 -4.07 2.77
CA VAL A 18 -4.25 -5.32 2.99
C VAL A 18 -2.75 -5.07 2.92
N ALA A 19 -2.01 -5.69 3.83
CA ALA A 19 -0.55 -5.67 3.83
C ALA A 19 0.01 -7.06 4.14
N VAL A 20 1.22 -7.34 3.66
CA VAL A 20 1.97 -8.56 3.99
C VAL A 20 3.10 -8.18 4.94
N VAL A 21 3.25 -8.92 6.03
CA VAL A 21 4.29 -8.68 7.03
C VAL A 21 5.65 -9.02 6.45
N ASP A 22 6.53 -8.02 6.39
CA ASP A 22 7.93 -8.15 6.03
C ASP A 22 8.81 -8.49 7.24
N GLU A 23 10.13 -8.48 7.05
CA GLU A 23 11.09 -8.81 8.11
C GLU A 23 11.16 -7.76 9.23
N HIS A 24 10.87 -6.49 8.92
CA HIS A 24 10.95 -5.39 9.87
C HIS A 24 9.79 -5.37 10.87
N HIS A 25 8.66 -6.01 10.51
CA HIS A 25 7.44 -6.01 11.31
C HIS A 25 7.12 -7.36 11.96
N VAL A 26 8.11 -8.27 12.04
CA VAL A 26 7.97 -9.55 12.77
C VAL A 26 7.96 -9.32 14.29
N GLY A 27 7.14 -10.08 15.01
CA GLY A 27 7.05 -10.00 16.47
C GLY A 27 6.09 -8.92 17.00
N ALA A 28 5.49 -8.12 16.11
CA ALA A 28 4.53 -7.10 16.46
C ALA A 28 3.18 -7.68 16.93
N PHE A 29 2.43 -6.88 17.70
CA PHE A 29 1.04 -7.16 18.05
C PHE A 29 0.11 -6.33 17.18
N VAL A 30 -1.03 -6.92 16.81
CA VAL A 30 -2.08 -6.24 16.03
C VAL A 30 -3.17 -5.73 16.96
N SER A 31 -3.76 -4.59 16.64
CA SER A 31 -4.89 -4.04 17.39
C SER A 31 -6.21 -4.75 17.02
N GLN A 32 -7.28 -4.50 17.78
CA GLN A 32 -8.63 -5.02 17.49
C GLN A 32 -9.21 -4.60 16.13
N HIS A 33 -8.59 -3.63 15.46
CA HIS A 33 -9.04 -3.08 14.18
C HIS A 33 -8.33 -3.73 12.98
N VAL A 34 -7.42 -4.68 13.24
CA VAL A 34 -6.63 -5.38 12.24
C VAL A 34 -6.79 -6.89 12.45
N ALA A 35 -7.28 -7.57 11.42
CA ALA A 35 -7.28 -9.03 11.37
C ALA A 35 -5.91 -9.52 10.85
N LEU A 36 -5.32 -10.48 11.56
CA LEU A 36 -4.13 -11.20 11.13
C LEU A 36 -4.56 -12.54 10.54
N ALA A 37 -4.32 -12.73 9.25
CA ALA A 37 -4.54 -14.00 8.56
C ALA A 37 -3.20 -14.67 8.27
N ARG A 38 -3.03 -15.89 8.77
CA ARG A 38 -1.82 -16.70 8.54
C ARG A 38 -2.16 -17.83 7.58
N LEU A 39 -1.44 -17.88 6.47
CA LEU A 39 -1.59 -18.94 5.48
C LEU A 39 -1.04 -20.26 6.05
N THR A 40 -1.87 -21.29 6.04
CA THR A 40 -1.51 -22.65 6.47
C THR A 40 -1.32 -23.53 5.23
N GLY A 41 -0.16 -23.43 4.59
CA GLY A 41 0.18 -24.23 3.41
C GLY A 41 1.36 -23.64 2.65
N SER A 42 2.12 -24.48 1.94
CA SER A 42 3.30 -24.06 1.16
C SER A 42 2.98 -23.73 -0.30
N SER A 43 1.73 -23.93 -0.72
CA SER A 43 1.23 -23.72 -2.08
C SER A 43 0.84 -22.28 -2.37
N LEU A 44 0.68 -21.43 -1.35
CA LEU A 44 0.31 -20.02 -1.48
C LEU A 44 1.51 -19.12 -1.20
N ASP A 45 1.77 -18.20 -2.11
CA ASP A 45 2.66 -17.06 -1.90
C ASP A 45 1.89 -15.93 -1.18
N PRO A 46 2.33 -15.47 0.01
CA PRO A 46 1.69 -14.38 0.73
C PRO A 46 1.53 -13.09 -0.08
N ASN A 47 2.52 -12.75 -0.91
CA ASN A 47 2.49 -11.54 -1.73
C ASN A 47 1.47 -11.68 -2.86
N TYR A 48 1.34 -12.88 -3.44
CA TYR A 48 0.29 -13.17 -4.42
C TYR A 48 -1.11 -12.97 -3.81
N VAL A 49 -1.33 -13.48 -2.59
CA VAL A 49 -2.59 -13.28 -1.86
C VAL A 49 -2.80 -11.79 -1.57
N GLY A 50 -1.76 -11.08 -1.13
CA GLY A 50 -1.82 -9.63 -0.90
C GLY A 50 -2.27 -8.85 -2.14
N TYR A 51 -1.62 -9.07 -3.28
CA TYR A 51 -1.99 -8.44 -4.55
C TYR A 51 -3.40 -8.85 -5.01
N THR A 52 -3.79 -10.11 -4.84
CA THR A 52 -5.13 -10.60 -5.19
C THR A 52 -6.19 -9.89 -4.36
N MET A 53 -5.95 -9.65 -3.07
CA MET A 53 -6.87 -8.93 -2.20
C MET A 53 -6.93 -7.43 -2.53
N LEU A 54 -5.84 -6.83 -3.00
CA LEU A 54 -5.81 -5.46 -3.47
C LEU A 54 -6.45 -5.28 -4.86
N SER A 55 -6.61 -6.36 -5.63
CA SER A 55 -7.30 -6.33 -6.92
C SER A 55 -8.80 -6.00 -6.77
N GLU A 56 -9.44 -5.59 -7.86
CA GLU A 56 -10.87 -5.28 -7.89
C GLU A 56 -11.73 -6.46 -7.40
N LEU A 57 -11.37 -7.70 -7.77
CA LEU A 57 -12.09 -8.90 -7.33
C LEU A 57 -11.97 -9.12 -5.82
N GLY A 58 -10.77 -8.94 -5.26
CA GLY A 58 -10.53 -9.05 -3.83
C GLY A 58 -11.27 -7.97 -3.04
N GLN A 59 -11.15 -6.72 -3.49
CA GLN A 59 -11.85 -5.59 -2.89
C GLN A 59 -13.37 -5.73 -2.95
N ARG A 60 -13.92 -6.29 -4.04
CA ARG A 60 -15.35 -6.54 -4.15
C ARG A 60 -15.82 -7.55 -3.11
N GLN A 61 -15.11 -8.68 -2.95
CA GLN A 61 -15.44 -9.66 -1.92
C GLN A 61 -15.41 -9.04 -0.51
N LEU A 62 -14.37 -8.26 -0.18
CA LEU A 62 -14.26 -7.61 1.12
C LEU A 62 -15.39 -6.61 1.37
N LYS A 63 -15.86 -5.90 0.34
CA LYS A 63 -16.98 -4.94 0.47
C LYS A 63 -18.34 -5.62 0.57
N GLU A 64 -18.55 -6.72 -0.17
CA GLU A 64 -19.79 -7.50 -0.13
C GLU A 64 -20.01 -8.14 1.25
N GLN A 65 -18.94 -8.61 1.89
CA GLN A 65 -19.00 -9.20 3.23
C GLN A 65 -19.16 -8.16 4.34
N ALA A 66 -18.75 -6.91 4.12
CA ALA A 66 -18.84 -5.85 5.13
C ALA A 66 -20.27 -5.28 5.33
N TYR A 67 -21.30 -5.97 4.83
CA TYR A 67 -22.67 -5.47 4.79
C TYR A 67 -23.38 -5.62 6.15
N GLY A 68 -23.50 -4.51 6.89
CA GLY A 68 -24.21 -4.45 8.17
C GLY A 68 -24.45 -3.01 8.65
N GLY A 69 -25.60 -2.42 8.29
CA GLY A 69 -26.10 -1.15 8.85
C GLY A 69 -25.08 -0.02 9.06
N THR A 70 -25.19 0.71 10.18
CA THR A 70 -24.44 1.95 10.50
C THR A 70 -22.95 1.75 10.76
N LYS A 71 -22.43 0.51 10.78
CA LYS A 71 -21.00 0.24 11.05
C LYS A 71 -20.48 -0.88 10.13
N VAL A 72 -19.88 -0.45 9.02
CA VAL A 72 -19.17 -1.33 8.07
C VAL A 72 -17.96 -1.94 8.78
N GLN A 73 -18.02 -3.23 9.13
CA GLN A 73 -16.95 -3.95 9.81
C GLN A 73 -16.86 -5.38 9.27
N LEU A 74 -15.64 -5.89 9.10
CA LEU A 74 -15.38 -7.28 8.77
C LEU A 74 -15.11 -8.09 10.04
N SER A 75 -15.77 -9.24 10.17
CA SER A 75 -15.45 -10.25 11.17
C SER A 75 -14.27 -11.12 10.72
N LEU A 76 -13.70 -11.89 11.64
CA LEU A 76 -12.64 -12.85 11.29
C LEU A 76 -13.17 -13.99 10.41
N ASP A 77 -14.45 -14.34 10.53
CA ASP A 77 -15.08 -15.36 9.70
C ASP A 77 -15.30 -14.85 8.27
N ASP A 78 -15.57 -13.55 8.09
CA ASP A 78 -15.64 -12.92 6.77
C ASP A 78 -14.29 -12.98 6.06
N ILE A 79 -13.19 -12.72 6.78
CA ILE A 79 -11.83 -12.86 6.23
C ILE A 79 -11.52 -14.33 5.89
N ARG A 80 -12.00 -15.28 6.70
CA ARG A 80 -11.79 -16.71 6.48
C ARG A 80 -12.57 -17.25 5.27
N SER A 81 -13.71 -16.65 4.94
CA SER A 81 -14.60 -17.12 3.87
C SER A 81 -14.23 -16.60 2.47
N ILE A 82 -13.21 -15.74 2.37
CA ILE A 82 -12.74 -15.18 1.10
C ILE A 82 -12.33 -16.31 0.14
N ALA A 83 -12.84 -16.24 -1.09
CA ALA A 83 -12.46 -17.12 -2.17
C ALA A 83 -11.18 -16.63 -2.85
N LEU A 84 -10.20 -17.53 -3.00
CA LEU A 84 -8.93 -17.28 -3.64
C LEU A 84 -8.74 -18.20 -4.85
N LEU A 85 -8.24 -17.64 -5.94
CA LEU A 85 -7.70 -18.42 -7.05
C LEU A 85 -6.35 -18.99 -6.63
N LEU A 86 -6.10 -20.26 -6.97
CA LEU A 86 -4.86 -20.96 -6.60
C LEU A 86 -4.16 -21.47 -7.87
N PRO A 87 -3.52 -20.59 -8.66
CA PRO A 87 -2.71 -21.03 -9.79
C PRO A 87 -1.43 -21.75 -9.30
N PRO A 88 -0.70 -22.45 -10.19
CA PRO A 88 0.58 -23.05 -9.85
C PRO A 88 1.57 -22.04 -9.25
N LYS A 89 2.48 -22.52 -8.39
CA LYS A 89 3.41 -21.65 -7.65
C LYS A 89 4.29 -20.79 -8.57
N GLU A 90 4.71 -21.34 -9.70
CA GLU A 90 5.51 -20.62 -10.70
C GLU A 90 4.75 -19.43 -11.30
N GLU A 91 3.45 -19.59 -11.53
CA GLU A 91 2.58 -18.51 -12.01
C GLU A 91 2.38 -17.45 -10.93
N GLN A 92 2.15 -17.85 -9.67
CA GLN A 92 2.07 -16.92 -8.53
C GLN A 92 3.34 -16.06 -8.44
N THR A 93 4.52 -16.69 -8.48
CA THR A 93 5.81 -15.99 -8.44
C THR A 93 6.00 -15.05 -9.62
N SER A 94 5.59 -15.46 -10.83
CA SER A 94 5.69 -14.63 -12.03
C SER A 94 4.80 -13.39 -11.92
N ILE A 95 3.58 -13.54 -11.41
CA ILE A 95 2.64 -12.43 -11.17
C ILE A 95 3.22 -11.45 -10.14
N VAL A 96 3.70 -11.96 -9.00
CA VAL A 96 4.30 -11.14 -7.94
C VAL A 96 5.50 -10.36 -8.47
N SER A 97 6.43 -11.02 -9.16
CA SER A 97 7.62 -10.37 -9.71
C SER A 97 7.27 -9.28 -10.73
N PHE A 98 6.27 -9.52 -11.57
CA PHE A 98 5.78 -8.52 -12.52
C PHE A 98 5.22 -7.29 -11.78
N LEU A 99 4.34 -7.50 -10.79
CA LEU A 99 3.73 -6.41 -10.04
C LEU A 99 4.76 -5.62 -9.24
N ASP A 100 5.66 -6.29 -8.52
CA ASP A 100 6.74 -5.65 -7.77
C ASP A 100 7.60 -4.75 -8.67
N SER A 101 7.97 -5.24 -9.85
CA SER A 101 8.76 -4.46 -10.82
C SER A 101 8.03 -3.19 -11.28
N ARG A 102 6.72 -3.29 -11.52
CA ARG A 102 5.91 -2.15 -11.97
C ARG A 102 5.69 -1.14 -10.84
N CYS A 103 5.40 -1.62 -9.63
CA CYS A 103 5.28 -0.78 -8.44
C CYS A 103 6.58 -0.04 -8.14
N ALA A 104 7.73 -0.72 -8.17
CA ALA A 104 9.03 -0.09 -7.94
C ALA A 104 9.37 1.02 -8.96
N GLN A 105 8.98 0.84 -10.23
CA GLN A 105 9.15 1.89 -11.26
C GLN A 105 8.28 3.11 -10.97
N ILE A 106 7.03 2.89 -10.53
CA ILE A 106 6.11 3.96 -10.14
C ILE A 106 6.65 4.71 -8.91
N ASP A 107 7.11 3.97 -7.89
CA ASP A 107 7.66 4.56 -6.67
C ASP A 107 8.91 5.40 -6.96
N ALA A 108 9.79 4.95 -7.86
CA ALA A 108 10.95 5.72 -8.30
C ALA A 108 10.56 7.03 -9.00
N LEU A 109 9.51 7.00 -9.84
CA LEU A 109 8.99 8.20 -10.49
C LEU A 109 8.35 9.18 -9.49
N ILE A 110 7.62 8.65 -8.50
CA ILE A 110 7.04 9.46 -7.42
C ILE A 110 8.16 10.13 -6.62
N ALA A 111 9.19 9.37 -6.21
CA ALA A 111 10.32 9.90 -5.47
C ALA A 111 11.04 11.03 -6.24
N LYS A 112 11.31 10.83 -7.53
CA LYS A 112 11.94 11.84 -8.39
C LYS A 112 11.06 13.10 -8.53
N SER A 113 9.76 12.92 -8.69
CA SER A 113 8.81 14.04 -8.83
C SER A 113 8.73 14.86 -7.55
N THR A 114 8.67 14.19 -6.38
CA THR A 114 8.66 14.84 -5.08
C THR A 114 9.97 15.62 -4.84
N ALA A 115 11.13 15.05 -5.17
CA ALA A 115 12.40 15.75 -5.08
C ALA A 115 12.45 17.01 -5.96
N MET A 116 11.94 16.93 -7.19
CA MET A 116 11.85 18.09 -8.09
C MET A 116 10.95 19.20 -7.53
N ILE A 117 9.81 18.84 -6.92
CA ILE A 117 8.91 19.80 -6.28
C ILE A 117 9.63 20.54 -5.15
N GLU A 118 10.39 19.83 -4.31
CA GLU A 118 11.14 20.45 -3.22
C GLU A 118 12.25 21.38 -3.74
N THR A 119 13.02 20.96 -4.75
CA THR A 119 14.03 21.83 -5.38
C THR A 119 13.41 23.10 -5.97
N LEU A 120 12.25 23.00 -6.61
CA LEU A 120 11.53 24.18 -7.15
C LEU A 120 11.03 25.11 -6.04
N ARG A 121 10.62 24.56 -4.89
CA ARG A 121 10.23 25.36 -3.71
C ARG A 121 11.41 26.12 -3.13
N GLU A 122 12.56 25.45 -2.98
CA GLU A 122 13.81 26.08 -2.52
C GLU A 122 14.25 27.19 -3.48
N TYR A 123 14.27 26.89 -4.78
CA TYR A 123 14.63 27.87 -5.81
C TYR A 123 13.71 29.09 -5.78
N ARG A 124 12.40 28.89 -5.69
CA ARG A 124 11.43 29.99 -5.57
C ARG A 124 11.70 30.83 -4.32
N SER A 125 11.98 30.20 -3.18
CA SER A 125 12.31 30.92 -1.94
C SER A 125 13.57 31.77 -2.12
N ALA A 126 14.65 31.18 -2.66
CA ALA A 126 15.90 31.87 -2.91
C ALA A 126 15.75 33.03 -3.91
N LEU A 127 14.98 32.85 -4.98
CA LEU A 127 14.67 33.91 -5.94
C LEU A 127 13.96 35.09 -5.27
N ILE A 128 12.93 34.83 -4.46
CA ILE A 128 12.22 35.88 -3.72
C ILE A 128 13.18 36.60 -2.78
N THR A 129 13.99 35.86 -2.01
CA THR A 129 14.99 36.45 -1.12
C THR A 129 15.97 37.31 -1.88
N ASN A 130 16.48 36.85 -3.02
CA ASN A 130 17.44 37.61 -3.82
C ASN A 130 16.81 38.87 -4.44
N ALA A 131 15.56 38.81 -4.89
CA ALA A 131 14.84 39.98 -5.39
C ALA A 131 14.61 41.01 -4.27
N VAL A 132 14.14 40.59 -3.09
CA VAL A 132 13.85 41.50 -1.96
C VAL A 132 15.13 42.07 -1.33
N THR A 133 16.24 41.32 -1.36
CA THR A 133 17.54 41.81 -0.89
C THR A 133 18.30 42.62 -1.94
N GLY A 134 17.70 42.89 -3.10
CA GLY A 134 18.31 43.69 -4.17
C GLY A 134 19.48 43.01 -4.87
N LYS A 135 19.69 41.70 -4.66
CA LYS A 135 20.70 40.89 -5.37
C LYS A 135 20.29 40.59 -6.80
N ILE A 136 19.00 40.75 -7.13
CA ILE A 136 18.45 40.67 -8.49
C ILE A 136 17.67 41.97 -8.74
N ASP A 137 17.98 42.66 -9.84
CA ASP A 137 17.23 43.84 -10.27
C ASP A 137 15.96 43.40 -11.01
N VAL A 138 14.80 43.81 -10.51
CA VAL A 138 13.49 43.43 -11.04
C VAL A 138 12.82 44.56 -11.82
N ARG A 139 13.51 45.69 -12.06
CA ARG A 139 12.94 46.87 -12.72
C ARG A 139 12.85 46.77 -14.25
N GLU A 140 13.59 45.86 -14.86
CA GLU A 140 13.58 45.62 -16.33
C GLU A 140 12.79 44.36 -16.73
N ALA A 141 12.22 43.63 -15.78
CA ALA A 141 11.39 42.46 -16.04
C ALA A 141 9.92 42.86 -16.24
N VAL A 142 9.59 43.42 -17.42
CA VAL A 142 8.21 43.65 -17.88
C VAL A 142 8.02 42.99 -19.24
#